data_AF-A0AAV5YVB8-F1
#
_entry.id   AF-A0AAV5YVB8-F1
#
_cell.length_a   1.000
_cell.length_b   1.000
_cell.length_c   1.000
_cell.angle_alpha   90.00
_cell.angle_beta   90.00
_cell.angle_gamma   90.00
#
_symmetry.space_group_name_H-M   'P 1'
#
loop_
_entity.id
_entity.type
_entity.pdbx_description
1 polymer ?
#
loop_
_entity_poly.entity_id
_entity_poly.type
_entity_poly.pdbx_seq_one_letter_code
_entity_poly.pdbx_strand_id
1 'polypeptide(L)'
;MRHGRWLAVLALTTALALPLTGCASPKLHLDMSRACQAHGGTWSQAQESCTMPAGGSPASKQAKDICAYQGGTYLPGGSCVIEGRSRD
;
A
#
# COMPACT_ATOMS: atom_id res chain seq x y z
N MET A 1 -64.67 0.65 -10.09
CA MET A 1 -63.70 1.71 -10.47
C MET A 1 -62.33 1.33 -9.95
N ARG A 2 -61.40 1.14 -10.91
CA ARG A 2 -59.93 1.21 -10.84
C ARG A 2 -59.25 0.66 -9.58
N HIS A 3 -58.69 -0.54 -9.74
CA HIS A 3 -57.49 -1.03 -9.09
C HIS A 3 -56.38 0.04 -9.12
N GLY A 4 -56.35 0.88 -8.09
CA GLY A 4 -55.42 1.98 -7.90
C GLY A 4 -54.05 1.46 -7.49
N ARG A 5 -53.38 0.83 -8.46
CA ARG A 5 -51.96 0.52 -8.54
C ARG A 5 -51.09 1.78 -8.36
N TRP A 6 -51.11 2.44 -7.20
CA TRP A 6 -50.35 3.69 -7.00
C TRP A 6 -49.97 3.93 -5.53
N LEU A 7 -49.47 2.91 -4.83
CA LEU A 7 -48.66 3.11 -3.62
C LEU A 7 -47.42 2.19 -3.66
N ALA A 8 -46.78 2.14 -4.83
CA ALA A 8 -45.52 1.44 -5.07
C ALA A 8 -44.37 2.44 -5.28
N VAL A 9 -44.31 3.52 -4.51
CA VAL A 9 -43.14 4.42 -4.47
C VAL A 9 -43.19 5.12 -3.12
N LEU A 10 -42.32 4.74 -2.17
CA LEU A 10 -41.79 5.53 -1.05
C LEU A 10 -41.37 4.59 0.10
N ALA A 11 -40.28 3.85 -0.09
CA ALA A 11 -39.48 3.31 1.02
C ALA A 11 -38.07 2.88 0.55
N LEU A 12 -37.47 3.61 -0.40
CA LEU A 12 -36.07 3.42 -0.82
C LEU A 12 -35.28 4.64 -0.40
N THR A 13 -34.82 4.72 0.86
CA THR A 13 -33.72 5.60 1.30
C THR A 13 -33.19 5.20 2.70
N THR A 14 -33.14 3.90 3.02
CA THR A 14 -32.53 3.43 4.28
C THR A 14 -31.38 2.48 3.99
N ALA A 15 -30.27 3.05 3.52
CA ALA A 15 -28.90 2.56 3.59
C ALA A 15 -28.14 3.52 2.66
N LEU A 16 -27.22 4.36 3.10
CA LEU A 16 -25.86 3.99 3.46
C LEU A 16 -25.27 5.19 4.23
N ALA A 17 -25.63 5.38 5.50
CA ALA A 17 -24.77 6.16 6.39
C ALA A 17 -23.63 5.23 6.80
N LEU A 18 -22.59 5.08 5.96
CA LEU A 18 -21.36 4.44 6.39
C LEU A 18 -20.80 5.28 7.53
N PRO A 19 -20.64 4.74 8.75
CA PRO A 19 -19.85 5.44 9.73
C PRO A 19 -18.43 5.50 9.16
N LEU A 20 -17.96 6.71 8.85
CA LEU A 20 -16.54 7.01 8.67
C LEU A 20 -15.86 6.85 10.03
N THR A 21 -15.87 5.64 10.59
CA THR A 21 -15.08 5.29 11.77
C THR A 21 -13.63 5.36 11.35
N GLY A 22 -13.03 6.52 11.62
CA GLY A 22 -11.60 6.80 11.72
C GLY A 22 -10.74 6.07 10.70
N CYS A 23 -10.39 6.75 9.61
CA CYS A 23 -9.26 6.37 8.77
C CYS A 23 -7.98 6.38 9.62
N ALA A 24 -7.70 5.31 10.34
CA ALA A 24 -6.33 5.00 10.70
C ALA A 24 -5.61 4.84 9.36
N SER A 25 -4.78 5.83 9.00
CA SER A 25 -3.96 5.77 7.79
C SER A 25 -3.31 4.40 7.71
N PRO A 26 -3.64 3.58 6.70
CA PRO A 26 -3.11 2.23 6.63
C PRO A 26 -1.59 2.34 6.53
N LYS A 27 -0.89 1.82 7.53
CA LYS A 27 0.56 1.68 7.51
C LYS A 27 0.88 0.49 6.61
N LEU A 28 1.51 0.77 5.49
CA LEU A 28 1.98 -0.27 4.58
C LEU A 28 3.34 -0.75 5.06
N HIS A 29 3.44 -2.02 5.42
CA HIS A 29 4.70 -2.68 5.74
C HIS A 29 5.20 -3.41 4.49
N LEU A 30 6.35 -2.97 3.97
CA LEU A 30 7.03 -3.57 2.83
C LEU A 30 8.28 -4.31 3.29
N ASP A 31 8.37 -5.58 2.96
CA ASP A 31 9.61 -6.35 3.10
C ASP A 31 10.55 -6.00 1.94
N MET A 32 11.69 -5.37 2.24
CA MET A 32 12.62 -4.90 1.21
C MET A 32 13.34 -6.04 0.47
N SER A 33 13.49 -7.21 1.11
CA SER A 33 14.05 -8.39 0.46
C SER A 33 13.13 -8.91 -0.65
N ARG A 34 11.84 -9.03 -0.35
CA ARG A 34 10.81 -9.43 -1.31
C ARG A 34 10.61 -8.38 -2.38
N ALA A 35 10.60 -7.10 -2.01
CA ALA A 35 10.51 -6.02 -2.99
C ALA A 35 11.69 -6.08 -3.97
N CYS A 36 12.92 -6.22 -3.48
CA CYS A 36 14.11 -6.37 -4.31
C CYS A 36 13.99 -7.53 -5.30
N GLN A 37 13.62 -8.71 -4.80
CA GLN A 37 13.45 -9.92 -5.61
C GLN A 37 12.32 -9.77 -6.64
N ALA A 38 11.20 -9.14 -6.27
CA ALA A 38 10.08 -8.87 -7.17
C ALA A 38 10.48 -7.95 -8.34
N HIS A 39 11.45 -7.07 -8.14
CA HIS A 39 12.03 -6.24 -9.19
C HIS A 39 13.15 -6.95 -9.98
N GLY A 40 13.42 -8.25 -9.72
CA GLY A 40 14.47 -9.02 -10.37
C GLY A 40 15.87 -8.78 -9.79
N GLY A 41 15.97 -8.06 -8.68
CA GLY A 41 17.21 -7.80 -7.96
C GLY A 41 17.68 -8.96 -7.10
N THR A 42 18.96 -8.94 -6.73
CA THR A 42 19.55 -9.83 -5.74
C THR A 42 19.66 -9.12 -4.40
N TRP A 43 19.04 -9.71 -3.37
CA TRP A 43 19.07 -9.19 -2.01
C TRP A 43 20.32 -9.66 -1.25
N SER A 44 21.00 -8.74 -0.58
CA SER A 44 22.08 -9.03 0.37
C SER A 44 21.60 -8.78 1.79
N GLN A 45 21.36 -9.85 2.56
CA GLN A 45 20.91 -9.72 3.95
C GLN A 45 21.97 -9.08 4.84
N ALA A 46 23.25 -9.41 4.62
CA ALA A 46 24.36 -8.86 5.42
C ALA A 46 24.58 -7.36 5.21
N GLN A 47 24.24 -6.85 4.02
CA GLN A 47 24.44 -5.43 3.66
C GLN A 47 23.14 -4.64 3.66
N GLU A 48 22.00 -5.31 3.90
CA GLU A 48 20.65 -4.76 3.77
C GLU A 48 20.46 -3.98 2.46
N SER A 49 20.96 -4.54 1.36
CA SER A 49 21.02 -3.87 0.06
C SER A 49 20.40 -4.70 -1.04
N CYS A 50 19.84 -4.01 -2.03
CA CYS A 50 19.31 -4.59 -3.25
C CYS A 50 20.21 -4.27 -4.44
N THR A 51 20.70 -5.31 -5.11
CA THR A 51 21.51 -5.17 -6.32
C THR A 51 20.67 -5.49 -7.53
N MET A 52 20.46 -4.50 -8.40
CA MET A 52 19.72 -4.73 -9.64
C MET A 52 20.62 -5.33 -10.71
N PRO A 53 20.15 -6.31 -11.50
CA PRO A 53 20.84 -6.76 -12.69
C PRO A 53 20.81 -5.63 -13.73
N ALA A 54 21.93 -4.93 -13.89
CA ALA A 54 22.10 -3.98 -14.98
C ALA A 54 23.10 -4.56 -15.98
N GLY A 55 22.81 -4.46 -17.27
CA GLY A 55 23.63 -4.98 -18.38
C GLY A 55 24.98 -4.28 -18.58
N GLY A 56 25.62 -3.78 -17.51
CA GLY A 56 26.93 -3.13 -17.56
C GLY A 56 27.56 -2.89 -16.20
N SER A 57 26.80 -2.56 -15.15
CA SER A 57 27.32 -2.43 -13.77
C SER A 57 26.21 -2.61 -12.73
N PRO A 58 26.22 -3.68 -11.94
CA PRO A 58 25.22 -3.89 -10.89
C PRO A 58 25.33 -2.78 -9.84
N ALA A 59 24.36 -1.87 -9.81
CA ALA A 59 24.28 -0.85 -8.77
C ALA A 59 23.55 -1.43 -7.56
N SER A 60 24.29 -1.67 -6.48
CA SER A 60 23.72 -1.99 -5.18
C SER A 60 23.18 -0.73 -4.52
N LYS A 61 21.92 -0.75 -4.09
CA LYS A 61 21.27 0.32 -3.34
C LYS A 61 20.88 -0.17 -1.96
N GLN A 62 21.14 0.66 -0.97
CA GLN A 62 20.78 0.39 0.42
C GLN A 62 19.24 0.43 0.60
N ALA A 63 18.69 -0.54 1.34
CA ALA A 63 17.25 -0.66 1.54
C ALA A 63 16.67 0.53 2.31
N LYS A 64 17.44 1.08 3.26
CA LYS A 64 17.08 2.32 3.96
C LYS A 64 16.89 3.51 3.01
N ASP A 65 17.73 3.62 1.99
CA ASP A 65 17.68 4.73 1.03
C ASP A 65 16.49 4.56 0.08
N ILE A 66 16.23 3.32 -0.35
CA ILE A 66 15.03 2.96 -1.12
C ILE A 66 13.76 3.28 -0.33
N CYS A 67 13.72 2.89 0.96
CA CYS A 67 12.59 3.15 1.84
C CYS A 67 12.35 4.65 2.05
N ALA A 68 13.43 5.40 2.32
CA ALA A 68 13.37 6.85 2.50
C ALA A 68 12.89 7.56 1.23
N TYR A 69 13.31 7.09 0.04
CA TYR A 69 12.84 7.62 -1.24
C TYR A 69 11.32 7.46 -1.43
N GLN A 70 10.74 6.41 -0.85
CA GLN A 70 9.29 6.19 -0.87
C GLN A 70 8.53 6.95 0.23
N GLY A 71 9.22 7.78 1.02
CA GLY A 71 8.65 8.48 2.17
C GLY A 71 8.36 7.57 3.36
N GLY A 72 9.01 6.40 3.41
CA GLY A 72 8.84 5.43 4.49
C GLY A 72 9.92 5.54 5.57
N THR A 73 9.66 4.87 6.69
CA THR A 73 10.63 4.64 7.77
C THR A 73 11.17 3.22 7.69
N TYR A 74 12.49 3.09 7.60
CA TYR A 74 13.15 1.78 7.62
C TYR A 74 13.27 1.26 9.06
N LEU A 75 12.83 0.03 9.29
CA LEU A 75 12.87 -0.66 10.56
C LEU A 75 13.94 -1.77 10.54
N PRO A 76 14.48 -2.14 11.72
CA PRO A 76 15.37 -3.28 11.84
C PRO A 76 14.75 -4.55 11.24
N GLY A 77 15.55 -5.34 10.54
CA GLY A 77 15.09 -6.59 9.93
C GLY A 77 14.52 -6.43 8.52
N GLY A 78 14.85 -5.35 7.81
CA GLY A 78 14.53 -5.25 6.38
C GLY A 78 13.17 -4.70 6.02
N SER A 79 12.41 -4.17 6.98
CA SER A 79 11.04 -3.69 6.76
C SER A 79 10.97 -2.19 6.54
N CYS A 80 10.24 -1.75 5.52
CA CYS A 80 9.93 -0.34 5.26
C CYS A 80 8.46 -0.05 5.59
N VAL A 81 8.19 0.94 6.42
CA VAL A 81 6.83 1.35 6.77
C VAL A 81 6.49 2.67 6.09
N ILE A 82 5.45 2.67 5.26
CA ILE A 82 4.95 3.85 4.57
C ILE A 82 3.56 4.17 5.13
N GLU A 83 3.35 5.39 5.61
CA GLU A 83 2.02 5.83 6.02
C GLU A 83 1.18 6.15 4.77
N GLY A 84 0.09 5.40 4.57
CA GLY A 84 -0.85 5.64 3.49
C GLY A 84 -1.57 6.97 3.71
N ARG A 85 -1.26 7.98 2.89
CA ARG A 85 -2.04 9.21 2.83
C ARG A 85 -3.41 8.86 2.26
N SER A 86 -4.49 9.15 2.98
CA SER A 86 -5.85 9.06 2.46
C SER A 86 -5.91 9.89 1.18
N ARG A 87 -6.39 9.29 0.09
CA ARG A 87 -6.62 9.98 -1.17
C ARG A 87 -8.00 10.61 -1.03
N ASP A 88 -8.03 11.78 -0.41
CA ASP A 88 -9.20 12.67 -0.36
C ASP A 88 -9.45 13.33 -1.72
#